data_AF-A0A7V9EU85-F1
#
_entry.id   AF-A0A7V9EU85-F1
#
_cell.length_a   1.000
_cell.length_b   1.000
_cell.length_c   1.000
_cell.angle_alpha   90.00
_cell.angle_beta   90.00
_cell.angle_gamma   90.00
#
_symmetry.space_group_name_H-M   'P 1'
#
loop_
_entity.id
_entity.type
_entity.pdbx_description
1 polymer ?
#
loop_
_entity_poly.entity_id
_entity_poly.type
_entity_poly.pdbx_seq_one_letter_code
_entity_poly.pdbx_strand_id
1 'polypeptide(L)'
;MLVLAFAIRGLKEFGDPARKALIIGYSDPSRRGQMIGAYYLVRDLIVSAAALLGALLWKFGPGINFVTASVLGALGTIYYFVTMRREPLPGA
;
A
#
# COMPACT_ATOMS: atom_id res chain seq x y z
N MET A 1 22.41 -13.63 7.95
CA MET A 1 21.67 -12.35 7.80
C MET A 1 20.89 -12.26 6.49
N LEU A 2 21.48 -12.56 5.32
CA LEU A 2 20.78 -12.47 4.02
C LEU A 2 19.55 -13.38 3.87
N VAL A 3 19.56 -14.57 4.48
CA VAL A 3 18.40 -15.48 4.48
C VAL A 3 17.19 -14.84 5.18
N LEU A 4 17.41 -14.13 6.29
CA LEU A 4 16.35 -13.43 7.01
C LEU A 4 15.82 -12.25 6.19
N ALA A 5 16.71 -11.45 5.60
CA ALA A 5 16.33 -10.35 4.72
C ALA A 5 15.55 -10.85 3.48
N PHE A 6 15.95 -11.99 2.90
CA PHE A 6 15.24 -12.64 1.80
C PHE A 6 13.84 -13.10 2.21
N ALA A 7 13.70 -13.77 3.36
CA ALA A 7 12.41 -14.19 3.88
C ALA A 7 11.47 -12.99 4.12
N ILE A 8 11.97 -11.92 4.74
CA ILE A 8 11.21 -10.68 4.97
C ILE A 8 10.83 -10.01 3.64
N ARG A 9 11.75 -9.95 2.68
CA ARG A 9 11.49 -9.38 1.35
C ARG A 9 10.43 -10.21 0.60
N GLY A 10 10.51 -11.54 0.70
CA GLY A 10 9.54 -12.47 0.10
C GLY A 10 8.13 -12.31 0.67
N LEU A 11 8.00 -11.94 1.95
CA LEU A 11 6.70 -11.65 2.56
C LEU A 11 5.93 -10.53 1.82
N LYS A 12 6.65 -9.56 1.23
CA LYS A 12 6.04 -8.47 0.46
C LYS A 12 5.22 -8.98 -0.73
N GLU A 13 5.67 -10.04 -1.39
CA GLU A 13 5.04 -10.55 -2.61
C GLU A 13 3.69 -11.25 -2.35
N PHE A 14 3.42 -11.70 -1.12
CA PHE A 14 2.15 -12.34 -0.76
C PHE A 14 0.95 -11.39 -0.88
N GLY A 15 1.15 -10.09 -0.62
CA GLY A 15 0.09 -9.08 -0.66
C GLY A 15 -0.28 -8.62 -2.07
N ASP A 16 0.59 -8.87 -3.06
CA ASP A 16 0.42 -8.40 -4.43
C ASP A 16 -0.79 -9.00 -5.16
N PRO A 17 -1.01 -10.34 -5.17
CA PRO A 17 -2.19 -10.91 -5.81
C PRO A 17 -3.49 -10.50 -5.08
N ALA A 18 -3.48 -10.50 -3.75
CA ALA A 18 -4.64 -10.12 -2.94
C ALA A 18 -5.09 -8.68 -3.23
N ARG A 19 -4.16 -7.73 -3.24
CA ARG A 19 -4.45 -6.32 -3.57
C ARG A 19 -5.02 -6.15 -4.98
N LYS A 20 -4.44 -6.82 -5.98
CA LYS A 20 -4.94 -6.75 -7.36
C LYS A 20 -6.35 -7.33 -7.48
N ALA A 21 -6.62 -8.44 -6.79
CA ALA A 21 -7.95 -9.05 -6.75
C ALA A 21 -8.99 -8.10 -6.12
N LEU A 22 -8.66 -7.40 -5.03
CA LEU A 22 -9.56 -6.41 -4.43
C LEU A 22 -9.90 -5.26 -5.39
N ILE A 23 -8.90 -4.70 -6.08
CA ILE A 23 -9.13 -3.61 -7.04
C ILE A 23 -10.10 -4.07 -8.14
N ILE A 24 -9.92 -5.28 -8.67
CA ILE A 24 -10.79 -5.84 -9.71
C ILE A 24 -12.18 -6.17 -9.15
N GLY A 25 -12.25 -6.73 -7.94
CA GLY A 25 -13.48 -7.14 -7.28
C GLY A 25 -14.41 -5.96 -6.98
N TYR A 26 -13.87 -4.81 -6.59
CA TYR A 26 -14.64 -3.56 -6.40
C TYR A 26 -14.88 -2.78 -7.70
N SER A 27 -14.27 -3.19 -8.81
CA SER A 27 -14.42 -2.50 -10.09
C SER A 27 -15.67 -2.97 -10.85
N ASP A 28 -16.64 -2.06 -11.02
CA ASP A 28 -17.74 -2.22 -11.97
C ASP A 28 -17.23 -2.69 -13.36
N PRO A 29 -17.80 -3.76 -13.95
CA PRO A 29 -17.32 -4.32 -15.20
C PRO A 29 -17.29 -3.33 -16.38
N SER A 30 -18.26 -2.40 -16.44
CA SER A 30 -18.39 -1.45 -17.55
C SER A 30 -17.37 -0.31 -17.51
N ARG A 31 -16.83 0.01 -16.32
CA ARG A 31 -15.87 1.11 -16.11
C ARG A 31 -14.51 0.65 -15.59
N ARG A 32 -14.25 -0.66 -15.60
CA ARG A 32 -13.08 -1.28 -14.94
C ARG A 32 -11.75 -0.63 -15.29
N GLY A 33 -11.52 -0.31 -16.56
CA GLY A 33 -10.28 0.38 -16.99
C GLY A 33 -10.08 1.74 -16.31
N GLN A 34 -11.15 2.53 -16.18
CA GLN A 34 -11.09 3.85 -15.54
C GLN A 34 -10.85 3.75 -14.03
N MET A 35 -11.51 2.82 -13.34
CA MET A 35 -11.33 2.64 -11.89
C MET A 35 -9.93 2.11 -11.54
N ILE A 36 -9.43 1.13 -12.30
CA ILE A 36 -8.06 0.66 -12.14
C ILE A 36 -7.07 1.80 -12.39
N GLY A 37 -7.27 2.58 -13.46
CA GLY A 37 -6.44 3.74 -13.77
C GLY A 37 -6.45 4.80 -12.66
N ALA A 38 -7.63 5.15 -12.15
CA ALA A 38 -7.79 6.11 -11.06
C ALA A 38 -7.11 5.63 -9.77
N TYR A 39 -7.26 4.35 -9.42
CA TYR A 39 -6.58 3.76 -8.26
C TYR A 39 -5.05 3.92 -8.36
N TYR A 40 -4.46 3.55 -9.50
CA TYR A 40 -3.02 3.64 -9.68
C TYR A 40 -2.53 5.10 -9.76
N LEU A 41 -3.32 6.01 -10.35
CA LEU A 41 -3.00 7.43 -10.37
C LEU A 41 -2.92 8.02 -8.96
N VAL A 42 -3.94 7.76 -8.13
CA VAL A 42 -3.96 8.25 -6.73
C VAL A 42 -2.80 7.66 -5.93
N ARG A 43 -2.55 6.35 -6.09
CA ARG A 43 -1.41 5.69 -5.45
C ARG A 43 -0.09 6.37 -5.83
N ASP A 44 0.14 6.57 -7.13
CA ASP A 44 1.41 7.10 -7.63
C ASP A 44 1.61 8.56 -7.24
N LEU A 45 0.55 9.35 -7.16
CA LEU A 45 0.58 10.71 -6.62
C LEU A 45 1.02 10.72 -5.14
N ILE A 46 0.41 9.85 -4.32
CA ILE A 46 0.76 9.72 -2.90
C ILE A 46 2.22 9.26 -2.74
N VAL A 47 2.65 8.26 -3.50
CA VAL A 47 4.03 7.74 -3.45
C VAL A 47 5.03 8.80 -3.87
N SER A 48 4.72 9.58 -4.91
CA SER A 48 5.60 10.66 -5.38
C SER A 48 5.74 11.77 -4.34
N ALA A 49 4.64 12.20 -3.72
CA ALA A 49 4.68 13.16 -2.62
C ALA A 49 5.46 12.62 -1.41
N ALA A 50 5.25 11.35 -1.04
CA ALA A 50 5.97 10.70 0.04
C ALA A 50 7.48 10.61 -0.23
N ALA A 51 7.91 10.42 -1.49
CA ALA A 51 9.32 10.43 -1.86
C ALA A 51 9.97 11.81 -1.62
N LEU A 52 9.28 12.89 -1.97
CA LEU A 52 9.75 14.27 -1.70
C LEU A 52 9.82 14.55 -0.19
N LEU A 53 8.80 14.13 0.57
CA LEU A 53 8.81 14.23 2.04
C LEU A 53 9.93 13.41 2.66
N GLY A 54 10.18 12.20 2.15
CA GLY A 54 11.28 11.36 2.60
C GLY A 54 12.65 12.00 2.36
N ALA A 55 12.83 12.68 1.22
CA ALA A 55 14.04 13.45 0.94
C ALA A 55 14.22 14.62 1.93
N LEU A 56 13.14 15.30 2.32
CA LEU A 56 13.18 16.35 3.34
C LEU A 56 13.54 15.80 4.72
N LEU A 57 12.86 14.72 5.14
CA LEU A 57 13.10 14.02 6.41
C LEU A 57 14.52 13.49 6.51
N TRP A 58 15.14 13.11 5.37
CA TRP A 58 16.53 12.63 5.34
C TRP A 58 17.54 13.64 5.90
N LYS A 59 17.23 14.94 5.85
CA LYS A 59 18.07 16.00 6.44
C LYS A 59 18.23 15.87 7.96
N PHE A 60 17.28 15.22 8.63
CA PHE A 60 17.31 14.95 10.07
C PHE A 60 17.86 13.55 10.39
N GLY A 61 18.32 12.81 9.38
CA GLY A 61 18.96 11.51 9.50
C GLY A 61 18.10 10.36 8.94
N PRO A 62 18.73 9.24 8.53
CA PRO A 62 18.03 8.11 7.93
C PRO A 62 17.06 7.40 8.89
N GLY A 63 17.33 7.47 10.20
CA GLY A 63 16.48 6.85 11.23
C GLY A 63 15.07 7.44 11.27
N ILE A 64 14.92 8.75 11.03
CA ILE A 64 13.60 9.39 11.08
C ILE A 64 12.70 8.93 9.93
N ASN A 65 13.28 8.68 8.76
CA ASN A 65 12.56 8.13 7.61
C ASN A 65 12.06 6.72 7.91
N PHE A 66 12.91 5.89 8.50
CA PHE A 66 12.54 4.54 8.90
C PHE A 66 11.39 4.53 9.91
N VAL A 67 11.50 5.33 10.98
CA VAL A 67 10.45 5.40 12.02
C VAL A 67 9.15 5.97 11.44
N THR A 68 9.22 7.05 10.66
CA THR A 68 8.05 7.67 10.03
C THR A 68 7.34 6.69 9.10
N ALA A 69 8.08 6.01 8.22
CA ALA A 69 7.52 5.01 7.31
C ALA A 69 6.91 3.83 8.08
N SER A 70 7.54 3.40 9.17
CA SER A 70 7.03 2.30 10.02
C SER A 70 5.73 2.67 10.72
N VAL A 71 5.64 3.87 11.30
CA VAL A 71 4.42 4.36 11.96
C VAL A 71 3.28 4.51 10.95
N LEU A 72 3.53 5.13 9.79
CA LEU A 72 2.51 5.25 8.74
C LEU A 72 2.05 3.88 8.21
N GLY A 73 2.98 2.93 8.05
CA GLY A 73 2.64 1.56 7.66
C GLY A 73 1.79 0.83 8.70
N ALA A 74 2.10 0.99 9.99
CA ALA A 74 1.31 0.42 11.08
C ALA A 74 -0.11 1.03 11.13
N LEU A 75 -0.21 2.37 11.04
CA LEU A 75 -1.49 3.07 10.99
C LEU A 75 -2.33 2.65 9.78
N GLY A 76 -1.72 2.57 8.59
CA GLY A 76 -2.39 2.09 7.38
C GLY A 76 -2.88 0.65 7.50
N THR A 77 -2.11 -0.22 8.17
CA THR A 77 -2.51 -1.61 8.43
C THR A 77 -3.70 -1.69 9.39
N ILE A 78 -3.68 -0.91 10.48
CA ILE A 78 -4.78 -0.82 11.44
C ILE A 78 -6.04 -0.30 10.74
N TYR A 79 -5.91 0.77 9.95
CA TYR A 79 -7.01 1.35 9.20
C TYR A 79 -7.63 0.35 8.21
N TYR A 80 -6.79 -0.36 7.45
CA TYR A 80 -7.24 -1.42 6.54
C TYR A 80 -7.99 -2.52 7.30
N PHE A 81 -7.45 -3.00 8.42
CA PHE A 81 -8.06 -4.07 9.20
C PHE A 81 -9.43 -3.68 9.80
N VAL A 82 -9.58 -2.43 10.25
CA VAL A 82 -10.83 -1.91 10.81
C VAL A 82 -11.88 -1.68 9.73
N THR A 83 -11.48 -1.18 8.55
CA THR A 83 -12.40 -0.84 7.46
C THR A 83 -12.79 -2.07 6.63
N MET A 84 -11.84 -2.94 6.29
CA MET A 84 -12.07 -4.10 5.42
C MET A 84 -13.04 -5.12 6.01
N ARG A 85 -13.14 -5.24 7.35
CA ARG A 85 -14.15 -6.11 7.99
C ARG A 85 -15.59 -5.66 7.74
N ARG A 86 -15.81 -4.44 7.22
CA ARG A 86 -17.14 -3.84 7.09
C ARG A 86 -17.74 -3.98 5.69
N GLU A 87 -16.94 -4.29 4.68
CA GLU A 87 -17.39 -4.40 3.29
C GLU A 87 -17.06 -5.79 2.73
N PRO A 88 -18.06 -6.68 2.60
CA PRO A 88 -17.95 -7.86 1.78
C PRO A 88 -17.71 -7.47 0.31
N LEU A 89 -16.97 -8.30 -0.42
CA LEU A 89 -16.87 -8.14 -1.87
C LEU A 89 -18.28 -8.21 -2.49
N PRO A 90 -18.63 -7.32 -3.42
CA PRO A 90 -19.91 -7.39 -4.12
C PRO A 90 -20.07 -8.76 -4.79
N GLY A 91 -21.00 -9.59 -4.29
CA GLY A 91 -21.26 -10.94 -4.80
C GLY A 91 -20.52 -12.09 -4.10
N ALA A 92 -19.88 -11.85 -2.95
CA ALA A 92 -19.39 -12.89 -2.03
C ALA A 92 -20.39 -13.20 -0.90
#